data_AF-A0ABD6RJJ2-F1
#
_entry.id   AF-A0ABD6RJJ2-F1
#
_cell.length_a   1.000
_cell.length_b   1.000
_cell.length_c   1.000
_cell.angle_alpha   90.00
_cell.angle_beta   90.00
_cell.angle_gamma   90.00
#
_symmetry.space_group_name_H-M   'P 1'
#
loop_
_entity.id
_entity.type
_entity.pdbx_description
1 polymer ?
#
loop_
_entity_poly.entity_id
_entity_poly.type
_entity_poly.pdbx_seq_one_letter_code
_entity_poly.pdbx_strand_id
1 'polypeptide(L)' 'MENIYKSKRGIAELFDIPLKTLNNDLTEMRRNKKFQGYILKPSHKRVYIDVEGYKEFLQYKQKKYEEAM' A
#
# COMPACT_ATOMS: atom_id res chain seq x y z
N MET A 1 -12.85 5.16 -13.15
CA MET A 1 -11.42 4.97 -12.87
C MET A 1 -11.19 3.48 -12.82
N GLU A 2 -10.30 2.94 -13.67
CA GLU A 2 -9.90 1.54 -13.55
C GLU A 2 -9.05 1.40 -12.28
N ASN A 3 -9.53 0.61 -11.31
CA ASN A 3 -8.72 0.23 -10.16
C ASN A 3 -7.65 -0.75 -10.63
N ILE A 4 -6.46 -0.22 -10.93
CA ILE A 4 -5.33 -1.02 -11.39
C ILE A 4 -4.72 -1.68 -10.16
N TYR A 5 -4.99 -2.97 -10.00
CA TYR A 5 -4.33 -3.81 -9.00
C TYR A 5 -2.99 -4.29 -9.52
N LYS A 6 -1.93 -4.13 -8.72
CA LYS A 6 -0.58 -4.65 -9.04
C LYS A 6 -0.09 -5.61 -7.96
N SER A 7 0.85 -6.47 -8.35
CA SER A 7 1.56 -7.33 -7.40
C SER A 7 2.48 -6.49 -6.49
N LYS A 8 2.97 -7.08 -5.40
CA LYS A 8 3.97 -6.44 -4.53
C LYS A 8 5.19 -5.92 -5.31
N ARG A 9 5.70 -6.71 -6.26
CA ARG A 9 6.84 -6.30 -7.09
C ARG A 9 6.47 -5.12 -7.98
N GLY A 10 5.29 -5.18 -8.61
CA GLY A 10 4.81 -4.09 -9.47
C GLY A 10 4.59 -2.77 -8.71
N ILE A 11 4.14 -2.81 -7.45
CA ILE A 11 4.07 -1.61 -6.61
C ILE A 11 5.47 -1.11 -6.24
N ALA A 12 6.36 -2.00 -5.81
CA ALA A 12 7.72 -1.63 -5.43
C ALA A 12 8.47 -0.96 -6.58
N GLU A 13 8.35 -1.49 -7.80
CA GLU A 13 8.92 -0.91 -9.02
C GLU A 13 8.24 0.42 -9.39
N LEU A 14 6.91 0.51 -9.28
CA LEU A 14 6.16 1.72 -9.67
C LEU A 14 6.45 2.92 -8.76
N PHE A 15 6.64 2.68 -7.46
CA PHE A 15 6.89 3.72 -6.47
C PHE A 15 8.38 3.83 -6.09
N ASP A 16 9.26 3.12 -6.80
CA ASP A 16 10.71 3.06 -6.57
C ASP A 16 11.09 2.83 -5.09
N ILE A 17 10.44 1.85 -4.46
CA ILE A 17 10.66 1.54 -3.04
C ILE A 17 11.15 0.10 -2.83
N PRO A 18 11.99 -0.15 -1.81
CA PRO A 18 12.37 -1.50 -1.45
C PRO A 18 11.17 -2.36 -1.04
N LEU A 19 11.16 -3.63 -1.45
CA LEU A 19 10.13 -4.60 -1.03
C LEU A 19 10.00 -4.71 0.50
N LYS A 20 11.09 -4.50 1.24
CA LYS A 20 11.08 -4.46 2.71
C LYS A 20 10.20 -3.33 3.24
N THR A 21 10.37 -2.12 2.70
CA THR A 21 9.56 -0.94 3.03
C THR A 21 8.10 -1.20 2.69
N LEU A 22 7.83 -1.70 1.48
CA LEU A 22 6.47 -2.04 1.07
C LEU A 22 5.82 -3.07 2.02
N ASN A 23 6.53 -4.09 2.48
CA ASN A 23 5.96 -5.07 3.41
C ASN A 23 5.57 -4.45 4.76
N ASN A 24 6.32 -3.46 5.25
CA ASN A 24 5.98 -2.71 6.46
C ASN A 24 4.73 -1.87 6.22
N ASP A 25 4.70 -1.13 5.11
CA ASP A 25 3.53 -0.32 4.73
C ASP A 25 2.27 -1.19 4.57
N LEU A 26 2.36 -2.35 3.93
CA LEU A 26 1.23 -3.28 3.81
C LEU A 26 0.77 -3.82 5.16
N THR A 27 1.68 -3.95 6.13
CA THR A 27 1.31 -4.32 7.50
C THR A 27 0.55 -3.19 8.19
N GLU A 28 0.99 -1.95 8.02
CA GLU A 28 0.29 -0.76 8.52
C GLU A 28 -1.08 -0.59 7.86
N MET A 29 -1.17 -0.72 6.53
CA MET A 29 -2.41 -0.65 5.76
C MET A 29 -3.43 -1.69 6.23
N ARG A 30 -3.00 -2.93 6.48
CA ARG A 30 -3.89 -3.99 7.01
C ARG A 30 -4.44 -3.69 8.40
N ARG A 31 -3.68 -2.97 9.23
CA ARG A 31 -4.12 -2.56 10.57
C ARG A 31 -5.05 -1.35 10.53
N ASN A 32 -5.03 -0.59 9.45
CA ASN A 32 -5.87 0.60 9.30
C ASN A 32 -7.15 0.27 8.52
N LYS A 33 -8.31 0.43 9.18
CA LYS A 33 -9.63 0.16 8.59
C LYS A 33 -9.89 0.94 7.29
N LYS A 34 -9.25 2.11 7.11
CA LYS A 34 -9.36 2.93 5.89
C LYS A 34 -8.64 2.31 4.69
N PHE A 35 -7.51 1.63 4.91
CA PHE A 35 -6.63 1.18 3.83
C PHE A 35 -6.65 -0.34 3.61
N GLN A 36 -7.19 -1.13 4.54
CA GLN A 36 -7.27 -2.58 4.41
C GLN A 36 -8.01 -3.04 3.12
N GLY A 37 -9.00 -2.26 2.66
CA GLY A 37 -9.81 -2.58 1.48
C GLY A 37 -9.04 -2.49 0.16
N TYR A 38 -7.90 -1.78 0.15
CA TYR A 38 -7.04 -1.65 -1.02
C TYR A 38 -6.10 -2.85 -1.22
N ILE A 39 -6.10 -3.83 -0.30
CA ILE A 39 -5.26 -5.02 -0.37
C ILE A 39 -6.15 -6.24 -0.64
N LEU A 40 -6.01 -6.82 -1.83
CA LEU A 40 -6.64 -8.08 -2.19
C LEU A 40 -5.69 -9.23 -1.88
N LYS A 41 -6.16 -10.22 -1.11
CA LYS A 41 -5.44 -11.47 -0.85
C LYS A 41 -6.26 -12.67 -1.36
N PRO A 42 -6.21 -12.98 -2.67
CA PRO A 42 -6.92 -14.13 -3.21
C PRO A 42 -6.40 -15.48 -2.70
N SER A 43 -5.14 -15.53 -2.24
CA SER A 43 -4.51 -16.75 -1.71
C SER A 43 -3.42 -16.39 -0.70
N HIS A 44 -2.96 -17.37 0.10
CA HIS A 44 -1.84 -17.21 1.02
C HIS A 44 -0.56 -16.67 0.37
N LYS A 45 -0.31 -17.00 -0.90
CA LYS A 45 0.91 -16.60 -1.62
C LYS A 45 0.75 -15.36 -2.52
N ARG A 46 -0.49 -14.93 -2.81
CA ARG A 46 -0.77 -13.86 -3.76
C ARG A 46 -1.42 -12.68 -3.05
N VAL A 47 -0.79 -11.51 -3.22
CA VAL A 47 -1.29 -10.23 -2.71
C VAL A 47 -1.27 -9.24 -3.86
N TYR A 48 -2.40 -8.62 -4.11
CA TYR A 48 -2.56 -7.52 -5.03
C TYR A 48 -2.92 -6.26 -4.24
N ILE A 49 -2.42 -5.13 -4.71
CA ILE A 49 -2.54 -3.84 -4.06
C ILE A 49 -3.10 -2.89 -5.09
N ASP A 50 -4.13 -2.15 -4.70
CA ASP A 50 -4.65 -1.05 -5.49
C ASP A 50 -3.62 0.08 -5.56
N VAL A 51 -3.27 0.53 -6.77
CA VAL A 51 -2.24 1.55 -6.98
C VAL A 51 -2.65 2.89 -6.36
N GLU A 52 -3.90 3.32 -6.55
CA GLU A 52 -4.39 4.59 -5.98
C GLU A 52 -4.53 4.47 -4.46
N GLY A 53 -5.01 3.33 -3.96
CA GLY A 53 -5.09 3.05 -2.53
C GLY A 53 -3.72 3.09 -1.83
N TYR A 54 -2.66 2.64 -2.50
CA TYR A 54 -1.30 2.76 -1.97
C TYR A 54 -0.79 4.21 -1.97
N LYS A 55 -1.09 4.97 -3.04
CA LYS A 55 -0.77 6.40 -3.12
C LYS A 55 -1.48 7.21 -2.02
N GLU A 56 -2.75 6.95 -1.78
CA GLU A 56 -3.51 7.57 -0.67
C GLU A 56 -2.89 7.25 0.69
N PHE A 57 -2.40 6.01 0.86
CA PHE A 57 -1.71 5.61 2.08
C PHE A 57 -0.40 6.38 2.30
N LEU A 58 0.40 6.59 1.25
CA LEU A 58 1.63 7.37 1.33
C LEU A 58 1.34 8.83 1.72
N GLN A 59 0.32 9.45 1.13
CA GLN A 59 -0.11 10.80 1.49
C GLN A 59 -0.57 10.88 2.95
N TYR A 60 -1.30 9.86 3.42
CA TYR A 60 -1.71 9.78 4.83
C TYR A 60 -0.50 9.66 5.77
N LYS A 61 0.52 8.87 5.42
CA LYS A 61 1.77 8.81 6.19
C LYS A 61 2.45 10.16 6.24
N GLN A 62 2.60 10.84 5.10
CA GLN A 62 3.22 12.15 5.03
C GLN A 62 2.53 13.15 5.97
N LYS A 63 1.21 13.28 5.90
CA LYS A 63 0.45 14.17 6.80
C LYS A 63 0.64 13.83 8.27
N LYS A 64 0.68 12.54 8.62
CA LYS A 64 0.96 12.09 9.99
C LYS A 64 2.34 12.49 10.49
N TYR A 65 3.35 12.49 9.62
CA TYR A 65 4.69 12.96 9.97
C TYR A 65 4.71 14.48 10.16
N GLU A 66 4.03 15.23 9.28
CA GLU A 66 3.92 16.68 9.38
C GLU A 66 3.17 17.13 10.65
N GLU A 67 2.10 16.44 11.05
CA GLU A 67 1.34 16.71 12.28
C GLU A 67 2.10 16.36 13.57
N ALA A 68 3.10 15.49 13.48
CA ALA A 68 3.91 15.05 14.62
C ALA A 68 5.18 15.91 14.82
N MET A 69 5.43 16.86 13.92
CA MET A 69 6.55 17.80 13.95
C MET A 69 6.10 19.14 14.54
#